data_AF-A0AAV4FWU5-F1
#
_entry.id   AF-A0AAV4FWU5-F1
#
_cell.length_a   1.000
_cell.length_b   1.000
_cell.length_c   1.000
_cell.angle_alpha   90.00
_cell.angle_beta   90.00
_cell.angle_gamma   90.00
#
_symmetry.space_group_name_H-M   'P 1'
#
loop_
_entity.id
_entity.type
_entity.pdbx_description
1 polymer ?
#
loop_
_entity_poly.entity_id
_entity_poly.type
_entity_poly.pdbx_seq_one_letter_code
_entity_poly.pdbx_strand_id
1 'polypeptide(L)'
;MYRCDPRGPLHFVAGVNKFQYKLIYDWLIGGVLGFTRQQFQKVNGFSNLYFGWGSEDDDMRYRIMSMNMTTYRRPKHVGLYDMIRHNRDKRWRPNNA
;
A
#
# COMPACT_ATOMS: atom_id res chain seq x y z
N MET A 1 7.85 8.01 10.15
CA MET A 1 8.35 6.94 11.05
C MET A 1 7.66 5.63 10.71
N TYR A 2 8.45 4.57 10.43
CA TYR A 2 7.95 3.22 10.12
C TYR A 2 7.64 2.45 11.40
N ARG A 3 6.45 2.70 11.95
CA ARG A 3 5.93 1.98 13.12
C ARG A 3 4.46 1.63 12.86
N CYS A 4 4.07 0.45 13.34
CA CYS A 4 2.71 -0.04 13.29
C CYS A 4 1.78 0.85 14.13
N ASP A 5 0.51 0.94 13.75
CA ASP A 5 -0.52 1.65 14.51
C ASP A 5 -1.41 0.61 15.21
N PRO A 6 -1.58 0.65 16.54
CA PRO A 6 -2.43 -0.31 17.24
C PRO A 6 -3.91 -0.20 16.84
N ARG A 7 -4.37 0.95 16.33
CA ARG A 7 -5.77 1.16 15.92
C ARG A 7 -6.17 0.37 14.69
N GLY A 8 -5.22 0.02 13.82
CA GLY A 8 -5.46 -0.76 12.61
C GLY A 8 -4.26 -0.76 11.66
N PRO A 9 -4.32 -1.56 10.58
CA PRO A 9 -3.25 -1.61 9.59
C PRO A 9 -2.95 -0.22 9.02
N LEU A 10 -1.67 0.10 8.88
CA LEU A 10 -1.21 1.42 8.47
C LEU A 10 -0.65 1.36 7.05
N HIS A 11 -1.35 1.96 6.10
CA HIS A 11 -0.87 2.20 4.76
C HIS A 11 0.02 3.45 4.75
N PHE A 12 1.32 3.27 4.49
CA PHE A 12 2.28 4.36 4.57
C PHE A 12 2.31 5.24 3.31
N VAL A 13 1.92 4.68 2.15
CA VAL A 13 1.99 5.38 0.87
C VAL A 13 0.75 6.26 0.69
N ALA A 14 0.96 7.56 0.70
CA ALA A 14 -0.05 8.56 0.35
C ALA A 14 0.01 8.94 -1.14
N GLY A 15 1.14 8.69 -1.79
CA GLY A 15 1.34 8.90 -3.22
C GLY A 15 2.76 8.57 -3.64
N VAL A 16 2.94 8.20 -4.92
CA VAL A 16 4.25 7.92 -5.51
C VAL A 16 4.54 8.87 -6.67
N ASN A 17 5.82 9.22 -6.87
CA ASN A 17 6.25 10.13 -7.94
C ASN A 17 5.78 9.70 -9.34
N LYS A 18 5.77 8.39 -9.62
CA LYS A 18 5.29 7.80 -10.88
C LYS A 18 3.85 8.19 -11.22
N PHE A 19 3.02 8.38 -10.20
CA PHE A 19 1.61 8.76 -10.33
C PHE A 19 1.37 10.20 -9.83
N GLN A 20 2.36 11.08 -9.99
CA GLN A 20 2.29 12.49 -9.59
C GLN A 20 1.88 12.69 -8.12
N TYR A 21 2.37 11.81 -7.23
CA TYR A 21 2.03 11.80 -5.81
C TYR A 21 0.53 11.70 -5.51
N LYS A 22 -0.23 11.08 -6.42
CA LYS A 22 -1.64 10.73 -6.24
C LYS A 22 -1.77 9.21 -6.11
N LEU A 23 -2.80 8.80 -5.38
CA LEU A 23 -3.24 7.41 -5.41
C LEU A 23 -3.92 7.13 -6.75
N ILE A 24 -3.71 5.93 -7.27
CA ILE A 24 -4.39 5.47 -8.48
C ILE A 24 -5.87 5.09 -8.21
N TYR A 25 -6.20 4.77 -6.95
CA TYR A 25 -7.56 4.60 -6.44
C TYR A 25 -7.57 4.70 -4.90
N ASP A 26 -8.72 5.10 -4.33
CA ASP A 26 -8.82 5.51 -2.92
C ASP A 26 -8.54 4.38 -1.92
N TRP A 27 -8.87 3.15 -2.30
CA TRP A 27 -8.72 1.97 -1.46
C TRP A 27 -7.40 1.23 -1.65
N LEU A 28 -6.45 1.77 -2.43
CA LEU A 28 -5.13 1.16 -2.57
C LEU A 28 -4.45 0.99 -1.21
N ILE A 29 -3.95 -0.22 -0.93
CA ILE A 29 -3.12 -0.50 0.26
C ILE A 29 -1.73 -1.05 -0.07
N GLY A 30 -1.42 -1.17 -1.36
CA GLY A 30 -0.16 -1.71 -1.85
C GLY A 30 1.05 -0.79 -1.67
N GLY A 31 2.23 -1.33 -1.96
CA GLY A 31 3.50 -0.63 -1.83
C GLY A 31 4.10 -0.77 -0.44
N VAL A 32 3.61 -0.02 0.55
CA VAL A 32 4.12 -0.12 1.94
C VAL A 32 2.98 -0.12 2.95
N LEU A 33 2.79 -1.27 3.58
CA LEU A 33 1.72 -1.55 4.53
C LEU A 33 2.30 -2.10 5.85
N GLY A 34 1.84 -1.58 6.97
CA GLY A 34 2.28 -1.99 8.31
C GLY A 34 1.17 -2.67 9.09
N PHE A 35 1.53 -3.76 9.76
CA PHE A 35 0.66 -4.47 10.69
C PHE A 35 1.37 -4.69 12.01
N THR A 36 0.64 -4.61 13.12
CA THR A 36 1.09 -5.29 14.34
C THR A 36 1.03 -6.80 14.11
N ARG A 37 1.82 -7.56 14.87
CA ARG A 37 1.78 -9.03 14.82
C ARG A 37 0.36 -9.58 14.96
N GLN A 38 -0.40 -9.02 15.90
CA GLN A 38 -1.77 -9.42 16.18
C GLN A 38 -2.71 -9.14 14.99
N GLN A 39 -2.60 -7.96 14.37
CA GLN A 39 -3.41 -7.60 13.19
C GLN A 39 -3.11 -8.54 12.01
N PHE A 40 -1.83 -8.84 11.77
CA PHE A 40 -1.43 -9.73 10.68
C PHE A 40 -1.91 -11.17 10.89
N GLN A 41 -1.84 -11.66 12.13
CA GLN A 41 -2.40 -12.97 12.50
C GLN A 41 -3.92 -12.99 12.36
N LYS A 42 -4.61 -11.89 12.71
CA LYS A 42 -6.07 -11.79 12.62
C LYS A 42 -6.59 -11.95 11.18
N VAL A 43 -5.87 -11.44 10.19
CA VAL A 43 -6.22 -11.59 8.76
C VAL A 43 -5.72 -12.90 8.14
N ASN A 44 -5.13 -13.79 8.95
CA ASN A 44 -4.48 -15.02 8.50
C ASN A 44 -3.39 -14.77 7.44
N GLY A 45 -2.63 -13.69 7.58
CA GLY A 45 -1.59 -13.29 6.64
C GLY A 45 -2.09 -13.03 5.21
N PHE A 46 -1.14 -12.91 4.28
CA PHE A 46 -1.42 -12.78 2.85
C PHE A 46 -1.85 -14.11 2.24
N SER A 47 -2.64 -14.04 1.16
CA SER A 47 -3.00 -15.20 0.35
C SER A 47 -1.78 -15.76 -0.39
N ASN A 48 -1.65 -17.09 -0.40
CA ASN A 48 -0.61 -17.80 -1.14
C ASN A 48 -1.05 -18.19 -2.56
N LEU A 49 -2.21 -17.73 -3.03
CA LEU A 49 -2.78 -18.09 -4.33
C LEU A 49 -2.37 -17.14 -5.47
N TYR A 50 -1.78 -16.00 -5.15
CA TYR A 50 -1.39 -14.98 -6.12
C TYR A 50 0.04 -15.22 -6.59
N PHE A 51 0.17 -15.70 -7.83
CA PHE A 51 1.44 -15.87 -8.52
C PHE A 51 1.53 -14.86 -9.68
N GLY A 52 2.65 -14.15 -9.78
CA GLY A 52 2.82 -13.10 -10.78
C GLY A 52 2.24 -11.76 -10.31
N TRP A 53 1.67 -10.99 -11.24
CA TRP A 53 1.22 -9.63 -10.97
C TRP A 53 -0.29 -9.55 -10.77
N GLY A 54 -0.70 -9.15 -9.55
CA GLY A 54 -1.97 -8.47 -9.32
C GLY A 54 -2.87 -9.09 -8.26
N SER A 55 -3.67 -8.22 -7.64
CA SER A 55 -4.80 -8.52 -6.76
C SER A 55 -4.48 -9.06 -5.36
N GLU A 56 -3.21 -9.30 -4.99
CA GLU A 56 -2.88 -9.77 -3.63
C GLU A 56 -3.08 -8.66 -2.58
N ASP A 57 -2.74 -7.42 -2.92
CA ASP A 57 -2.95 -6.24 -2.08
C ASP A 57 -4.46 -5.95 -1.91
N ASP A 58 -5.23 -6.11 -2.98
CA ASP A 58 -6.69 -5.92 -2.94
C ASP A 58 -7.36 -7.03 -2.11
N ASP A 59 -6.94 -8.29 -2.25
CA ASP A 59 -7.37 -9.40 -1.37
C ASP A 59 -7.05 -9.13 0.09
N MET A 60 -5.83 -8.68 0.39
CA MET A 60 -5.46 -8.28 1.76
C MET A 60 -6.39 -7.19 2.28
N ARG A 61 -6.79 -6.21 1.46
CA ARG A 61 -7.78 -5.22 1.88
C ARG A 61 -9.11 -5.86 2.26
N TYR A 62 -9.61 -6.78 1.43
CA TYR A 62 -10.85 -7.50 1.74
C TYR A 62 -10.75 -8.28 3.06
N ARG A 63 -9.60 -8.92 3.34
CA ARG A 63 -9.35 -9.61 4.62
C ARG A 63 -9.33 -8.66 5.82
N ILE A 64 -8.73 -7.47 5.68
CA ILE A 64 -8.76 -6.44 6.73
C ILE A 64 -10.20 -6.05 7.04
N MET A 65 -11.01 -5.80 6.00
CA MET A 65 -12.42 -5.43 6.14
C MET A 65 -13.26 -6.55 6.77
N SER A 66 -13.05 -7.81 6.37
CA SER A 66 -13.79 -8.95 6.94
C SER A 66 -13.49 -9.19 8.42
N MET A 67 -12.35 -8.70 8.91
CA MET A 67 -11.96 -8.72 10.32
C MET A 67 -12.39 -7.47 11.10
N ASN A 68 -13.27 -6.64 10.51
CA ASN A 68 -13.77 -5.38 11.05
C ASN A 68 -12.65 -4.42 11.48
N MET A 69 -11.54 -4.40 10.72
CA MET A 69 -10.45 -3.46 10.93
C MET A 69 -10.50 -2.33 9.90
N THR A 70 -10.07 -1.14 10.32
CA THR A 70 -9.93 0.03 9.44
C THR A 70 -8.47 0.25 9.10
N THR A 71 -8.18 0.42 7.80
CA THR A 71 -6.85 0.83 7.35
C THR A 71 -6.69 2.34 7.53
N TYR A 72 -5.61 2.76 8.16
CA TYR A 72 -5.22 4.17 8.28
C TYR A 72 -4.17 4.51 7.25
N ARG A 73 -4.18 5.75 6.73
CA ARG A 73 -3.19 6.21 5.76
C ARG A 73 -2.38 7.37 6.31
N ARG A 74 -1.07 7.40 6.02
CA ARG A 74 -0.24 8.57 6.34
C ARG A 74 -0.71 9.79 5.54
N PRO A 75 -0.64 11.00 6.13
CA PRO A 75 -1.00 12.21 5.40
C PRO A 75 0.03 12.51 4.31
N LYS A 76 -0.40 13.21 3.25
CA LYS A 76 0.43 13.48 2.07
C LYS A 76 1.77 14.12 2.39
N HIS A 77 1.87 15.02 3.37
CA HIS A 77 3.12 15.71 3.70
C HIS A 77 4.23 14.81 4.31
N VAL A 78 3.91 13.57 4.73
CA VAL A 78 4.91 12.58 5.23
C VAL A 78 4.88 11.24 4.50
N GLY A 79 3.89 11.02 3.63
CA GLY A 79 3.62 9.74 2.98
C GLY A 79 3.97 9.70 1.50
N LEU A 80 4.84 10.57 1.00
CA LEU A 80 5.27 10.55 -0.40
C LEU A 80 6.47 9.63 -0.60
N TYR A 81 6.47 8.90 -1.70
CA TYR A 81 7.50 7.92 -2.04
C TYR A 81 8.01 8.12 -3.46
N ASP A 82 9.30 7.87 -3.65
CA ASP A 82 9.92 7.77 -4.96
C ASP A 82 10.01 6.30 -5.39
N MET A 83 9.39 5.98 -6.52
CA MET A 83 9.51 4.66 -7.12
C MET A 83 10.85 4.55 -7.84
N ILE A 84 11.64 3.53 -7.50
CA ILE A 84 12.81 3.13 -8.28
C ILE A 84 12.35 2.78 -9.70
N ARG A 85 13.02 3.32 -10.71
CA ARG A 85 12.63 3.14 -12.11
C ARG A 85 12.71 1.67 -12.51
N HIS A 86 11.66 1.17 -13.18
CA HIS A 86 11.64 -0.17 -13.73
C HIS A 86 11.96 -0.15 -15.22
N ASN A 87 12.43 -1.26 -15.79
CA ASN A 87 12.65 -1.40 -17.23
C ASN A 87 11.37 -1.15 -18.06
N ARG A 88 10.20 -1.45 -17.52
CA ARG A 88 8.89 -1.15 -18.13
C ARG A 88 8.59 0.36 -18.21
N ASP A 89 9.29 1.18 -17.44
CA ASP A 89 9.10 2.63 -17.38
C ASP A 89 9.96 3.38 -18.42
N LYS A 90 10.67 2.68 -19.33
CA LYS A 90 11.51 3.32 -20.38
C LYS A 90 10.76 4.32 -21.27
N ARG A 91 9.43 4.20 -21.39
CA ARG A 91 8.57 5.13 -22.14
C ARG A 91 7.95 6.23 -21.26
N TRP A 92 8.13 6.17 -19.94
CA TRP A 92 7.60 7.15 -19.01
C TRP A 92 8.53 8.36 -18.96
N ARG A 93 8.08 9.49 -19.52
CA ARG A 93 8.73 10.78 -19.33
C ARG A 93 8.22 11.36 -18.01
N PRO A 94 9.09 11.67 -17.03
CA PRO A 94 8.66 12.52 -15.92
C PRO A 94 8.17 13.84 -16.52
N ASN A 95 6.95 14.26 -16.21
CA ASN A 95 6.53 15.62 -16.52
C ASN A 95 7.51 16.55 -15.80
N ASN A 96 8.18 17.39 -16.60
CA ASN A 96 9.25 18.34 -16.26
C ASN A 96 9.29 18.73 -14.78
N ALA A 97 10.45 18.49 -14.16
CA ALA A 97 10.87 19.19 -12.94
C ALA A 97 11.30 20.61 -13.30
#